data_AF-A0A953LPE7-F1
#
_entry.id   AF-A0A953LPE7-F1
#
_cell.length_a   1.000
_cell.length_b   1.000
_cell.length_c   1.000
_cell.angle_alpha   90.00
_cell.angle_beta   90.00
_cell.angle_gamma   90.00
#
_symmetry.space_group_name_H-M   'P 1'
#
loop_
_entity.id
_entity.type
_entity.pdbx_description
1 polymer ?
#
loop_
_entity_poly.entity_id
_entity_poly.type
_entity_poly.pdbx_seq_one_letter_code
_entity_poly.pdbx_strand_id
1 'polypeptide(L)'
;IAESLLEEIRLMPFTFCDPDDANASTATGAFVGVNGCATTVEAMGPEAGETRYAPLTPFDNVNDYNGFAMAGGILDITGTTIAGLGAYSAAVAVTPFAFGGIAATEAQQITVTVTGPANIAVTLDGIRTRHAPNL
;
A
#
# COMPACT_ATOMS: atom_id res chain seq x y z
N ILE A 1 15.15 -5.66 3.49
CA ILE A 1 14.20 -4.62 3.99
C ILE A 1 13.41 -4.05 2.82
N ALA A 2 14.05 -3.33 1.88
CA ALA A 2 13.33 -2.68 0.78
C ALA A 2 12.52 -3.67 -0.08
N GLU A 3 13.12 -4.79 -0.50
CA GLU A 3 12.43 -5.82 -1.29
C GLU A 3 11.26 -6.43 -0.54
N SER A 4 11.46 -6.87 0.70
CA SER A 4 10.39 -7.44 1.54
C SER A 4 9.21 -6.48 1.73
N LEU A 5 9.46 -5.19 1.94
CA LEU A 5 8.39 -4.20 2.08
C LEU A 5 7.70 -3.95 0.73
N LEU A 6 8.46 -3.88 -0.36
CA LEU A 6 7.88 -3.74 -1.71
C LEU A 6 7.01 -4.95 -2.09
N GLU A 7 7.44 -6.17 -1.75
CA GLU A 7 6.67 -7.40 -1.97
C GLU A 7 5.38 -7.41 -1.16
N GLU A 8 5.45 -7.07 0.13
CA GLU A 8 4.27 -6.94 1.00
C GLU A 8 3.23 -5.98 0.41
N ILE A 9 3.65 -4.77 0.01
CA ILE A 9 2.76 -3.77 -0.59
C ILE A 9 2.16 -4.29 -1.90
N ARG A 10 2.98 -4.92 -2.77
CA ARG A 10 2.51 -5.41 -4.08
C ARG A 10 1.57 -6.61 -3.98
N LEU A 11 1.56 -7.31 -2.85
CA LEU A 11 0.62 -8.40 -2.57
C LEU A 11 -0.75 -7.90 -2.16
N MET A 12 -0.88 -6.62 -1.77
CA MET A 12 -2.19 -6.06 -1.49
C MET A 12 -3.02 -5.88 -2.78
N PRO A 13 -4.36 -6.01 -2.66
CA PRO A 13 -5.31 -5.59 -3.68
C PRO A 13 -5.08 -4.16 -4.16
N PHE A 14 -5.54 -3.88 -5.37
CA PHE A 14 -5.71 -2.52 -5.88
C PHE A 14 -7.11 -2.44 -6.48
N THR A 15 -8.09 -2.08 -5.66
CA THR A 15 -9.53 -2.29 -5.92
C THR A 15 -10.29 -0.98 -6.11
N PHE A 16 -11.46 -1.04 -6.76
CA PHE A 16 -12.29 0.16 -6.96
C PHE A 16 -12.84 0.72 -5.65
N CYS A 17 -13.14 -0.19 -4.73
CA CYS A 17 -13.63 0.11 -3.40
C CYS A 17 -12.57 -0.29 -2.40
N ASP A 18 -12.64 0.35 -1.24
CA ASP A 18 -12.04 -0.17 -0.01
C ASP A 18 -12.42 -1.67 0.12
N PRO A 19 -11.46 -2.57 0.41
CA PRO A 19 -11.72 -4.01 0.48
C PRO A 19 -12.74 -4.46 1.55
N ASP A 20 -12.98 -3.65 2.59
CA ASP A 20 -14.04 -3.86 3.59
C ASP A 20 -15.43 -3.42 3.09
N ASP A 21 -15.52 -2.72 1.96
CA ASP A 21 -16.79 -2.34 1.34
C ASP A 21 -17.61 -3.56 0.90
N ALA A 22 -18.91 -3.55 1.20
CA ALA A 22 -19.81 -4.68 0.91
C ALA A 22 -19.88 -5.04 -0.58
N ASN A 23 -19.57 -4.11 -1.48
CA ASN A 23 -19.55 -4.32 -2.92
C ASN A 23 -18.12 -4.46 -3.50
N ALA A 24 -17.05 -4.49 -2.69
CA ALA A 24 -15.66 -4.55 -3.17
C ALA A 24 -15.44 -5.65 -4.23
N SER A 25 -16.07 -6.82 -4.04
CA SER A 25 -15.95 -7.95 -4.97
C SER A 25 -16.83 -7.89 -6.22
N THR A 26 -17.73 -6.91 -6.32
CA THR A 26 -18.73 -6.82 -7.40
C THR A 26 -18.77 -5.47 -8.11
N ALA A 27 -18.09 -4.46 -7.59
CA ALA A 27 -18.03 -3.13 -8.18
C ALA A 27 -17.49 -3.18 -9.62
N THR A 28 -17.96 -2.28 -10.46
CA THR A 28 -17.54 -2.15 -11.86
C THR A 28 -16.80 -0.83 -12.12
N GLY A 29 -16.63 -0.02 -11.08
CA GLY A 29 -15.88 1.22 -11.11
C GLY A 29 -15.81 1.91 -9.74
N ALA A 30 -14.91 2.87 -9.64
CA ALA A 30 -14.63 3.64 -8.42
C ALA A 30 -15.66 4.78 -8.22
N PHE A 31 -16.90 4.42 -7.90
CA PHE A 31 -17.97 5.36 -7.55
C PHE A 31 -18.97 4.70 -6.59
N VAL A 32 -19.72 5.49 -5.81
CA VAL A 32 -20.78 4.96 -4.93
C VAL A 32 -22.09 4.81 -5.70
N GLY A 33 -22.76 3.67 -5.58
CA GLY A 33 -24.10 3.44 -6.13
C GLY A 33 -24.28 2.13 -6.87
N VAL A 34 -25.27 2.07 -7.76
CA VAL A 34 -25.60 0.86 -8.53
C VAL A 34 -24.39 0.42 -9.36
N ASN A 35 -23.93 -0.82 -9.15
CA ASN A 35 -22.73 -1.40 -9.74
C ASN A 35 -21.40 -0.74 -9.33
N GLY A 36 -21.40 0.14 -8.32
CA GLY A 36 -20.20 0.70 -7.70
C GLY A 36 -20.04 0.22 -6.25
N CYS A 37 -19.25 0.94 -5.48
CA CYS A 37 -19.07 0.71 -4.05
C CYS A 37 -20.38 0.96 -3.29
N ALA A 38 -20.57 0.24 -2.19
CA ALA A 38 -21.73 0.42 -1.33
C ALA A 38 -21.64 1.75 -0.59
N THR A 39 -20.45 2.07 -0.07
CA THR A 39 -20.19 3.27 0.74
C THR A 39 -18.83 3.89 0.45
N THR A 40 -17.80 3.09 0.25
CA THR A 40 -16.41 3.56 0.31
C THR A 40 -15.69 3.28 -1.00
N VAL A 41 -15.38 4.35 -1.73
CA VAL A 41 -14.50 4.29 -2.89
C VAL A 41 -13.06 4.35 -2.40
N GLU A 42 -12.22 3.47 -2.92
CA GLU A 42 -10.80 3.41 -2.62
C GLU A 42 -10.10 4.75 -2.88
N ALA A 43 -9.28 5.23 -1.93
CA ALA A 43 -8.64 6.54 -1.99
C ALA A 43 -7.17 6.49 -1.53
N MET A 44 -6.35 7.47 -1.93
CA MET A 44 -4.92 7.45 -1.60
C MET A 44 -4.65 7.56 -0.08
N GLY A 45 -3.99 6.56 0.48
CA GLY A 45 -3.69 6.46 1.91
C GLY A 45 -4.75 5.67 2.67
N PRO A 46 -4.45 5.23 3.89
CA PRO A 46 -5.25 4.24 4.60
C PRO A 46 -6.55 4.83 5.14
N GLU A 47 -7.57 3.99 5.26
CA GLU A 47 -8.82 4.36 5.89
C GLU A 47 -8.67 4.58 7.40
N ALA A 48 -9.67 5.24 7.99
CA ALA A 48 -9.62 5.68 9.37
C ALA A 48 -9.56 4.50 10.35
N GLY A 49 -8.42 4.32 11.01
CA GLY A 49 -8.19 3.25 11.97
C GLY A 49 -7.34 2.11 11.42
N GLU A 50 -7.03 2.15 10.13
CA GLU A 50 -6.13 1.19 9.54
C GLU A 50 -4.68 1.51 9.83
N THR A 51 -3.92 0.46 10.13
CA THR A 51 -2.46 0.54 10.21
C THR A 51 -1.89 -0.79 9.75
N ARG A 52 -0.67 -0.79 9.21
CA ARG A 52 0.08 -2.03 8.96
C ARG A 52 0.08 -3.03 10.13
N TYR A 53 -0.01 -2.54 11.37
CA TYR A 53 0.10 -3.36 12.60
C TYR A 53 -1.24 -3.74 13.21
N ALA A 54 -2.35 -3.22 12.69
CA ALA A 54 -3.67 -3.45 13.28
C ALA A 54 -4.14 -4.87 12.92
N PRO A 55 -4.50 -5.71 13.90
CA PRO A 55 -4.84 -7.12 13.63
C PRO A 55 -6.22 -7.31 12.98
N LEU A 56 -7.09 -6.29 13.07
CA LEU A 56 -8.47 -6.35 12.56
C LEU A 56 -8.73 -5.39 11.40
N THR A 57 -7.91 -4.35 11.27
CA THR A 57 -7.97 -3.32 10.23
C THR A 57 -6.56 -3.08 9.69
N PRO A 58 -5.86 -4.13 9.22
CA PRO A 58 -4.55 -3.95 8.60
C PRO A 58 -4.70 -3.09 7.35
N PHE A 59 -3.61 -2.52 6.85
CA PHE A 59 -3.59 -2.07 5.45
C PHE A 59 -3.94 -3.25 4.55
N ASP A 60 -4.89 -3.04 3.65
CA ASP A 60 -5.45 -4.07 2.76
C ASP A 60 -5.56 -3.60 1.30
N ASN A 61 -5.11 -2.38 1.00
CA ASN A 61 -4.88 -1.87 -0.33
C ASN A 61 -3.42 -1.40 -0.51
N VAL A 62 -2.97 -1.37 -1.75
CA VAL A 62 -1.60 -0.96 -2.13
C VAL A 62 -1.29 0.47 -1.71
N ASN A 63 -2.26 1.36 -1.83
CA ASN A 63 -2.16 2.80 -1.54
C ASN A 63 -2.24 3.15 -0.04
N ASP A 64 -2.69 2.25 0.83
CA ASP A 64 -2.69 2.45 2.29
C ASP A 64 -1.29 2.68 2.84
N TYR A 65 -0.29 2.12 2.17
CA TYR A 65 1.11 2.31 2.51
C TYR A 65 1.63 3.70 2.11
N ASN A 66 0.84 4.55 1.45
CA ASN A 66 1.30 5.88 1.09
C ASN A 66 1.60 6.73 2.32
N GLY A 67 2.87 7.14 2.47
CA GLY A 67 3.34 7.88 3.63
C GLY A 67 3.67 6.99 4.83
N PHE A 68 3.56 5.67 4.71
CA PHE A 68 4.01 4.74 5.74
C PHE A 68 5.52 4.88 5.98
N ALA A 69 5.91 4.94 7.25
CA ALA A 69 7.31 5.03 7.62
C ALA A 69 7.60 4.26 8.91
N MET A 70 8.80 3.69 8.96
CA MET A 70 9.39 3.10 10.16
C MET A 70 10.62 3.94 10.53
N ALA A 71 10.51 4.67 11.63
CA ALA A 71 11.60 5.47 12.19
C ALA A 71 12.16 4.80 13.45
N GLY A 72 13.48 4.71 13.57
CA GLY A 72 14.13 4.12 14.75
C GLY A 72 14.18 2.59 14.77
N GLY A 73 14.05 1.94 13.61
CA GLY A 73 14.18 0.49 13.43
C GLY A 73 13.15 -0.07 12.46
N ILE A 74 13.42 -1.27 11.95
CA ILE A 74 12.43 -2.04 11.16
C ILE A 74 11.59 -2.90 12.10
N LEU A 75 10.27 -2.83 11.94
CA LEU A 75 9.30 -3.58 12.71
C LEU A 75 8.74 -4.75 11.89
N ASP A 76 8.42 -5.86 12.53
CA ASP A 76 7.61 -6.92 11.92
C ASP A 76 6.13 -6.49 11.80
N ILE A 77 5.27 -7.37 11.28
CA ILE A 77 3.83 -7.09 11.08
C ILE A 77 3.07 -6.89 12.40
N THR A 78 3.64 -7.29 13.55
CA THR A 78 3.05 -7.09 14.87
C THR A 78 3.49 -5.80 15.55
N GLY A 79 4.35 -5.01 14.89
CA GLY A 79 4.93 -3.78 15.44
C GLY A 79 6.14 -4.04 16.34
N THR A 80 6.69 -5.25 16.37
CA THR A 80 7.88 -5.58 17.16
C THR A 80 9.15 -5.27 16.38
N THR A 81 10.12 -4.60 17.01
CA THR A 81 11.42 -4.32 16.36
C THR A 81 12.17 -5.61 16.05
N ILE A 82 12.61 -5.76 14.80
CA ILE A 82 13.43 -6.89 14.38
C ILE A 82 14.87 -6.69 14.90
N ALA A 83 15.37 -7.68 15.63
CA ALA A 83 16.71 -7.65 16.21
C ALA A 83 17.79 -7.41 15.13
N GLY A 84 18.72 -6.50 15.41
CA GLY A 84 19.79 -6.13 14.48
C GLY A 84 19.42 -5.09 13.43
N LEU A 85 18.14 -4.73 13.28
CA LEU A 85 17.68 -3.73 12.29
C LEU A 85 17.32 -2.37 12.91
N GLY A 86 17.64 -2.12 14.18
CA GLY A 86 17.32 -0.87 14.89
C GLY A 86 17.98 0.39 14.33
N ALA A 87 19.07 0.25 13.56
CA ALA A 87 19.77 1.38 12.93
C ALA A 87 19.26 1.72 11.51
N TYR A 88 18.20 1.05 11.07
CA TYR A 88 17.57 1.27 9.76
C TYR A 88 16.26 2.03 9.92
N SER A 89 15.88 2.76 8.89
CA SER A 89 14.54 3.30 8.70
C SER A 89 14.02 2.96 7.31
N ALA A 90 12.70 2.99 7.15
CA ALA A 90 12.05 2.81 5.86
C ALA A 90 10.97 3.87 5.67
N ALA A 91 10.78 4.30 4.43
CA ALA A 91 9.70 5.19 4.02
C ALA A 91 9.09 4.68 2.71
N VAL A 92 7.78 4.79 2.60
CA VAL A 92 7.01 4.36 1.43
C VAL A 92 6.24 5.55 0.87
N ALA A 93 6.31 5.73 -0.44
CA ALA A 93 5.44 6.61 -1.18
C ALA A 93 4.70 5.79 -2.24
N VAL A 94 3.40 6.03 -2.37
CA VAL A 94 2.58 5.43 -3.44
C VAL A 94 1.94 6.57 -4.21
N THR A 95 2.04 6.52 -5.54
CA THR A 95 1.54 7.60 -6.40
C THR A 95 0.87 7.05 -7.65
N PRO A 96 -0.19 7.69 -8.18
CA PRO A 96 -0.76 7.33 -9.47
C PRO A 96 0.29 7.52 -10.57
N PHE A 97 0.41 6.55 -11.47
CA PHE A 97 1.49 6.52 -12.46
C PHE A 97 1.01 5.93 -13.79
N ALA A 98 1.07 6.70 -14.87
CA ALA A 98 0.78 6.18 -16.20
C ALA A 98 1.97 5.34 -16.71
N PHE A 99 1.72 4.09 -17.11
CA PHE A 99 2.78 3.16 -17.50
C PHE A 99 2.37 2.27 -18.67
N GLY A 100 3.17 2.25 -19.74
CA GLY A 100 2.96 1.30 -20.85
C GLY A 100 1.58 1.36 -21.52
N GLY A 101 0.94 2.54 -21.56
CA GLY A 101 -0.42 2.72 -22.10
C GLY A 101 -1.55 2.52 -21.09
N ILE A 102 -1.23 2.17 -19.84
CA ILE A 102 -2.17 2.10 -18.73
C ILE A 102 -2.34 3.51 -18.15
N ALA A 103 -3.58 3.94 -17.95
CA ALA A 103 -3.89 5.25 -17.37
C ALA A 103 -3.42 5.35 -15.91
N ALA A 104 -3.09 6.55 -15.45
CA ALA A 104 -2.63 6.77 -14.07
C ALA A 104 -3.68 6.40 -13.00
N THR A 105 -4.97 6.32 -13.35
CA THR A 105 -6.04 5.83 -12.46
C THR A 105 -6.00 4.30 -12.27
N GLU A 106 -5.31 3.60 -13.17
CA GLU A 106 -5.23 2.14 -13.27
C GLU A 106 -3.82 1.60 -12.97
N ALA A 107 -2.90 2.46 -12.54
CA ALA A 107 -1.57 2.04 -12.13
C ALA A 107 -0.98 2.99 -11.07
N GLN A 108 -0.23 2.39 -10.15
CA GLN A 108 0.47 3.10 -9.08
C GLN A 108 1.94 2.72 -9.08
N GLN A 109 2.81 3.71 -8.85
CA GLN A 109 4.21 3.51 -8.52
C GLN A 109 4.36 3.49 -7.00
N ILE A 110 5.01 2.44 -6.52
CA ILE A 110 5.39 2.23 -5.12
C ILE A 110 6.90 2.49 -5.05
N THR A 111 7.31 3.47 -4.26
CA THR A 111 8.70 3.78 -4.00
C THR A 111 9.01 3.46 -2.54
N VAL A 112 9.88 2.48 -2.31
CA VAL A 112 10.37 2.11 -0.99
C VAL A 112 11.79 2.61 -0.84
N THR A 113 12.03 3.49 0.14
CA THR A 113 13.37 3.95 0.50
C THR A 113 13.74 3.41 1.86
N VAL A 114 14.87 2.71 1.95
CA VAL A 114 15.46 2.23 3.20
C VAL A 114 16.78 2.94 3.44
N THR A 115 16.91 3.57 4.61
CA THR A 115 18.14 4.22 5.03
C THR A 115 18.76 3.39 6.15
N GLY A 116 20.01 2.95 5.95
CA GLY A 116 20.78 2.20 6.92
C GLY A 116 21.80 3.05 7.68
N PRO A 117 22.72 2.38 8.41
CA PRO A 117 23.82 3.05 9.11
C PRO A 117 24.63 3.97 8.20
N ALA A 118 25.19 5.03 8.78
CA ALA A 118 25.91 6.09 8.07
C ALA A 118 25.08 6.82 6.98
N ASN A 119 23.75 6.77 7.08
CA ASN A 119 22.80 7.41 6.14
C ASN A 119 22.90 6.89 4.70
N ILE A 120 23.29 5.64 4.52
CA ILE A 120 23.29 5.00 3.19
C ILE A 120 21.86 4.59 2.85
N ALA A 121 21.33 5.13 1.75
CA ALA A 121 19.99 4.84 1.28
C ALA A 121 19.97 3.89 0.08
N VAL A 122 18.98 3.00 0.05
CA VAL A 122 18.60 2.18 -1.10
C VAL A 122 17.13 2.45 -1.40
N THR A 123 16.82 2.71 -2.67
CA THR A 123 15.45 2.92 -3.14
C THR A 123 15.09 1.85 -4.16
N LEU A 124 13.90 1.27 -4.02
CA LEU A 124 13.29 0.37 -5.00
C LEU A 124 11.95 0.93 -5.46
N ASP A 125 11.73 0.87 -6.76
CA ASP A 125 10.45 1.19 -7.38
C ASP A 125 9.76 -0.08 -7.88
N GLY A 126 8.46 -0.17 -7.63
CA GLY A 126 7.59 -1.18 -8.23
C GLY A 126 6.34 -0.54 -8.81
N ILE A 127 5.81 -1.12 -9.88
CA ILE A 127 4.54 -0.70 -10.46
C ILE A 127 3.48 -1.77 -10.13
N ARG A 128 2.33 -1.31 -9.64
CA ARG A 128 1.12 -2.12 -9.49
C ARG A 128 0.05 -1.58 -10.43
N THR A 129 -0.42 -2.43 -11.33
CA THR A 129 -1.55 -2.12 -12.21
C THR A 129 -2.84 -2.65 -11.59
N ARG A 130 -3.98 -2.01 -11.87
CA ARG A 130 -5.30 -2.42 -11.42
C ARG A 130 -5.81 -3.63 -12.21
N HIS A 131 -5.13 -4.77 -12.03
CA HIS A 131 -5.56 -6.05 -12.56
C HIS A 131 -6.44 -6.75 -11.54
N ALA A 132 -7.60 -7.27 -11.98
CA ALA A 132 -8.64 -7.85 -11.12
C ALA A 132 -9.12 -6.85 -10.04
N PRO A 133 -9.81 -5.75 -10.41
CA PRO A 133 -10.12 -4.64 -9.49
C PRO A 133 -11.16 -4.95 -8.39
N ASN A 134 -11.52 -6.22 -8.24
CA ASN A 134 -12.55 -6.74 -7.34
C ASN A 134 -12.05 -7.91 -6.48
N LEU A 135 -10.79 -8.34 -6.63
CA LEU A 135 -10.19 -9.49 -5.93
C LEU A 135 -8.69 -9.29 -5.73
#